data_AF-A0A417CCY3-F1
#
_entry.id   AF-A0A417CCY3-F1
#
_cell.length_a   1.000
_cell.length_b   1.000
_cell.length_c   1.000
_cell.angle_alpha   90.00
_cell.angle_beta   90.00
_cell.angle_gamma   90.00
#
_symmetry.space_group_name_H-M   'P 1'
#
loop_
_entity.id
_entity.type
_entity.pdbx_description
1 polymer ?
#
loop_
_entity_poly.entity_id
_entity_poly.type
_entity_poly.pdbx_seq_one_letter_code
_entity_poly.pdbx_strand_id
1 'polypeptide(L)'
;MTDLVEIAKIWNGIIEIYKETIPQNNPKVTVVAVYKKFGKAKTNEAFATIAAIKKHDGRISPRNRKKLSSIPVNPDCTVWDRMVNPMIGCNLDYIHTAHIDNMITELEV
;
A
#
# COMPACT_ATOMS: atom_id res chain seq x y z
N MET A 1 -3.90 14.99 2.69
CA MET A 1 -2.82 14.09 2.25
C MET A 1 -2.01 13.76 3.47
N THR A 2 -1.81 12.48 3.71
CA THR A 2 -1.03 11.96 4.83
C THR A 2 0.44 12.28 4.58
N ASP A 3 1.19 12.67 5.62
CA ASP A 3 2.62 12.95 5.47
C ASP A 3 3.45 11.67 5.27
N LEU A 4 4.69 11.82 4.82
CA LEU A 4 5.59 10.70 4.51
C LEU A 4 5.92 9.80 5.71
N VAL A 5 5.99 10.35 6.93
CA VAL A 5 6.27 9.57 8.14
C VAL A 5 5.03 8.75 8.52
N GLU A 6 3.85 9.35 8.42
CA GLU A 6 2.60 8.66 8.72
C GLU A 6 2.27 7.57 7.68
N ILE A 7 2.46 7.82 6.38
CA ILE A 7 2.30 6.78 5.33
C ILE A 7 3.27 5.62 5.55
N ALA A 8 4.52 5.88 5.91
CA ALA A 8 5.50 4.84 6.25
C ALA A 8 5.06 3.99 7.45
N LYS A 9 4.53 4.61 8.50
CA LYS A 9 3.98 3.90 9.67
C LYS A 9 2.78 3.04 9.29
N ILE A 10 1.88 3.55 8.46
CA ILE A 10 0.71 2.80 7.97
C ILE A 10 1.18 1.59 7.16
N TRP A 11 2.11 1.77 6.22
CA TRP A 11 2.61 0.66 5.40
C TRP A 11 3.31 -0.43 6.22
N ASN A 12 4.16 -0.05 7.19
CA ASN A 12 4.74 -1.01 8.13
C ASN A 12 3.65 -1.75 8.93
N GLY A 13 2.60 -1.04 9.35
CA GLY A 13 1.46 -1.65 10.00
C GLY A 13 0.67 -2.61 9.10
N ILE A 14 0.55 -2.33 7.81
CA ILE A 14 -0.03 -3.22 6.79
C ILE A 14 0.82 -4.49 6.65
N ILE A 15 2.15 -4.35 6.64
CA ILE A 15 3.07 -5.50 6.62
C ILE A 15 2.83 -6.43 7.81
N GLU A 16 2.70 -5.88 9.03
CA GLU A 16 2.43 -6.72 10.22
C GLU A 16 1.08 -7.44 10.12
N ILE A 17 0.01 -6.75 9.70
CA ILE A 17 -1.29 -7.41 9.49
C ILE A 17 -1.22 -8.48 8.40
N TYR A 18 -0.49 -8.21 7.32
CA TYR A 18 -0.30 -9.17 6.24
C TYR A 18 0.40 -10.44 6.74
N LYS A 19 1.42 -10.33 7.59
CA LYS A 19 2.08 -11.50 8.22
C LYS A 19 1.10 -12.37 9.01
N GLU A 20 0.19 -11.75 9.74
CA GLU A 20 -0.81 -12.45 10.56
C GLU A 20 -1.91 -13.10 9.70
N THR A 21 -2.21 -12.53 8.54
CA THR A 21 -3.37 -12.92 7.72
C THR A 21 -3.02 -13.76 6.50
N ILE A 22 -1.76 -13.76 6.04
CA ILE A 22 -1.33 -14.56 4.87
C ILE A 22 -1.62 -16.06 4.98
N PRO A 23 -1.58 -16.73 6.16
CA PRO A 23 -1.94 -18.14 6.25
C PRO A 23 -3.39 -18.45 5.86
N GLN A 24 -4.28 -17.45 5.90
CA GLN A 24 -5.68 -17.58 5.51
C GLN A 24 -5.88 -17.55 3.99
N ASN A 25 -4.84 -17.19 3.23
CA ASN A 25 -4.81 -17.14 1.76
C ASN A 25 -6.01 -16.39 1.15
N ASN A 26 -6.44 -15.31 1.80
CA ASN A 26 -7.58 -14.50 1.36
C ASN A 26 -7.27 -13.00 1.51
N PRO A 27 -7.03 -12.27 0.40
CA PRO A 27 -6.65 -10.85 0.44
C PRO A 27 -7.72 -9.98 1.09
N LYS A 28 -9.01 -10.37 1.00
CA LYS A 28 -10.12 -9.63 1.60
C LYS A 28 -10.02 -9.59 3.11
N VAL A 29 -9.58 -10.70 3.73
CA VAL A 29 -9.40 -10.73 5.19
C VAL A 29 -8.31 -9.75 5.63
N THR A 30 -7.19 -9.72 4.91
CA THR A 30 -6.12 -8.75 5.15
C THR A 30 -6.63 -7.31 5.03
N VAL A 31 -7.34 -6.99 3.94
CA VAL A 31 -7.87 -5.63 3.71
C VAL A 31 -8.87 -5.22 4.79
N VAL A 32 -9.78 -6.11 5.20
CA VAL A 32 -10.74 -5.82 6.29
C VAL A 32 -10.01 -5.53 7.60
N ALA A 33 -8.98 -6.32 7.94
CA ALA A 33 -8.18 -6.09 9.13
C ALA A 33 -7.40 -4.76 9.07
N VAL A 34 -6.82 -4.44 7.92
CA VAL A 34 -6.14 -3.15 7.67
C VAL A 34 -7.12 -1.98 7.82
N TYR A 35 -8.30 -2.06 7.20
CA TYR A 35 -9.35 -1.04 7.35
C TYR A 35 -9.81 -0.86 8.79
N LYS A 36 -9.94 -1.95 9.55
CA LYS A 36 -10.31 -1.88 10.96
C LYS A 36 -9.27 -1.11 11.78
N LYS A 37 -7.98 -1.23 11.45
CA LYS A 37 -6.89 -0.58 12.18
C LYS A 37 -6.65 0.87 11.76
N PHE A 38 -6.64 1.15 10.46
CA PHE A 38 -6.21 2.46 9.93
C PHE A 38 -7.33 3.29 9.30
N GLY A 39 -8.50 2.71 9.08
CA GLY A 39 -9.59 3.33 8.32
C GLY A 39 -9.36 3.29 6.81
N LYS A 40 -10.46 3.41 6.04
CA LYS A 40 -10.46 3.24 4.58
C LYS A 40 -9.59 4.26 3.87
N ALA A 41 -9.76 5.55 4.17
CA ALA A 41 -9.06 6.63 3.50
C ALA A 41 -7.52 6.47 3.57
N LYS A 42 -6.97 6.30 4.78
CA LYS A 42 -5.53 6.13 4.99
C LYS A 42 -4.97 4.86 4.37
N THR A 43 -5.75 3.78 4.42
CA THR A 43 -5.37 2.51 3.78
C THR A 43 -5.28 2.67 2.27
N ASN A 44 -6.31 3.25 1.65
CA ASN A 44 -6.37 3.47 0.22
C ASN A 44 -5.22 4.39 -0.24
N GLU A 45 -4.93 5.45 0.51
CA GLU A 45 -3.80 6.36 0.23
C GLU A 45 -2.44 5.63 0.34
N ALA A 46 -2.25 4.75 1.32
CA ALA A 46 -1.04 3.94 1.44
C ALA A 46 -0.85 3.00 0.24
N PHE A 47 -1.91 2.29 -0.20
CA PHE A 47 -1.85 1.44 -1.38
C PHE A 47 -1.61 2.24 -2.67
N ALA A 48 -2.24 3.42 -2.81
CA ALA A 48 -1.99 4.34 -3.92
C ALA A 48 -0.53 4.80 -3.96
N THR A 49 0.03 5.13 -2.79
CA THR A 49 1.44 5.51 -2.64
C THR A 49 2.38 4.40 -3.10
N ILE A 50 2.14 3.16 -2.67
CA ILE A 50 2.95 2.00 -3.08
C ILE A 50 2.84 1.76 -4.58
N ALA A 51 1.64 1.86 -5.16
CA ALA A 51 1.44 1.71 -6.59
C ALA A 51 2.16 2.81 -7.41
N ALA A 52 2.24 4.02 -6.87
CA ALA A 52 2.96 5.16 -7.45
C ALA A 52 4.49 4.97 -7.36
N ILE A 53 5.02 4.53 -6.21
CA ILE A 53 6.44 4.17 -6.07
C ILE A 53 6.80 3.05 -7.07
N LYS A 54 5.99 2.00 -7.13
CA LYS A 54 6.17 0.85 -8.02
C LYS A 54 5.58 1.10 -9.42
N LYS A 55 5.65 2.32 -9.97
CA LYS A 55 5.02 2.69 -11.26
C LYS A 55 5.43 1.81 -12.46
N HIS A 56 6.63 1.23 -12.43
CA HIS A 56 7.15 0.37 -13.48
C HIS A 56 6.97 -1.14 -13.21
N ASP A 57 6.45 -1.55 -12.04
CA ASP A 57 6.19 -2.95 -11.75
C ASP A 57 4.91 -3.42 -12.46
N GLY A 58 5.05 -4.23 -13.50
CA GLY A 58 3.94 -4.73 -14.30
C GLY A 58 3.01 -5.71 -13.57
N ARG A 59 3.33 -6.11 -12.34
CA ARG A 59 2.49 -7.02 -11.53
C ARG A 59 1.26 -6.33 -10.95
N ILE A 60 1.26 -5.00 -10.81
CA ILE A 60 0.04 -4.26 -10.48
C ILE A 60 -0.75 -4.06 -11.78
N SER A 61 -1.93 -4.65 -11.86
CA SER A 61 -2.73 -4.68 -13.07
C SER A 61 -3.15 -3.26 -13.52
N PRO A 62 -3.33 -3.02 -14.83
CA PRO A 62 -3.84 -1.73 -15.32
C PRO A 62 -5.18 -1.32 -14.69
N ARG A 63 -6.04 -2.30 -14.40
CA ARG A 63 -7.33 -2.08 -13.71
C ARG A 63 -7.11 -1.51 -12.31
N ASN A 64 -6.22 -2.12 -11.53
CA ASN A 64 -5.94 -1.68 -10.16
C ASN A 64 -5.18 -0.35 -10.13
N ARG A 65 -4.30 -0.08 -11.10
CA ARG A 65 -3.70 1.26 -11.27
C ARG A 65 -4.75 2.32 -11.56
N LYS A 66 -5.69 2.02 -12.47
CA LYS A 66 -6.81 2.93 -12.77
C LYS A 66 -7.69 3.16 -11.53
N LYS A 67 -7.99 2.11 -10.77
CA LYS A 67 -8.75 2.20 -9.51
C LYS A 67 -8.10 3.16 -8.51
N LEU A 68 -6.78 3.14 -8.39
CA LEU A 68 -6.05 4.00 -7.46
C LEU A 68 -5.76 5.41 -8.00
N SER A 69 -5.91 5.64 -9.31
CA SER A 69 -5.51 6.89 -9.97
C SER A 69 -6.27 8.15 -9.51
N SER A 70 -7.45 7.98 -8.90
CA SER A 70 -8.24 9.08 -8.33
C SER A 70 -7.83 9.47 -6.91
N ILE A 71 -6.99 8.67 -6.24
CA ILE A 71 -6.54 8.94 -4.87
C ILE A 71 -5.31 9.85 -4.94
N PRO A 72 -5.36 11.07 -4.40
CA PRO A 72 -4.18 11.93 -4.35
C PRO A 72 -3.13 11.31 -3.43
N VAL A 73 -1.88 11.29 -3.90
CA VAL A 73 -0.72 10.79 -3.17
C VAL A 73 0.22 11.96 -2.91
N ASN A 74 0.77 12.03 -1.70
CA ASN A 74 1.81 13.00 -1.39
C ASN A 74 3.06 12.71 -2.24
N PRO A 75 3.48 13.63 -3.13
CA PRO A 75 4.60 13.40 -4.03
C PRO A 75 5.90 13.08 -3.28
N ASP A 76 6.09 13.62 -2.08
CA ASP A 76 7.28 13.39 -1.25
C ASP A 76 7.41 11.92 -0.85
N CYS A 77 6.28 11.20 -0.70
CA CYS A 77 6.27 9.77 -0.41
C CYS A 77 6.75 8.92 -1.59
N THR A 78 6.79 9.48 -2.80
CA THR A 78 7.18 8.77 -4.04
C THR A 78 8.62 9.03 -4.47
N VAL A 79 9.30 9.99 -3.82
CA VAL A 79 10.69 10.33 -4.11
C VAL A 79 11.61 9.19 -3.68
N TRP A 80 12.45 8.72 -4.60
CA TRP A 80 13.39 7.63 -4.34
C TRP A 80 14.67 8.13 -3.66
N ASP A 81 14.53 8.68 -2.45
CA ASP A 81 15.62 9.16 -1.61
C ASP A 81 15.56 8.48 -0.24
N ARG A 82 16.52 7.59 0.04
CA ARG A 82 16.57 6.84 1.31
C ARG A 82 16.95 7.70 2.52
N MET A 83 17.59 8.85 2.33
CA MET A 83 17.98 9.71 3.44
C MET A 83 16.81 10.55 3.95
N VAL A 84 15.82 10.82 3.09
CA VAL A 84 14.72 11.74 3.37
C VAL A 84 13.35 11.04 3.42
N ASN A 85 13.14 10.00 2.61
CA ASN A 85 11.85 9.32 2.49
C ASN A 85 11.85 7.97 3.23
N PRO A 86 11.19 7.87 4.41
CA PRO A 86 11.11 6.66 5.20
C PRO A 86 10.33 5.56 4.50
N MET A 87 9.51 5.88 3.48
CA MET A 87 8.88 4.85 2.64
C MET A 87 9.91 3.97 1.92
N ILE A 88 11.05 4.53 1.50
CA ILE A 88 12.10 3.73 0.85
C ILE A 88 12.87 2.88 1.88
N GLY A 89 12.84 3.29 3.16
CA GLY A 89 13.32 2.49 4.28
C GLY A 89 12.34 1.43 4.78
N CYS A 90 11.04 1.57 4.49
CA CYS A 90 10.09 0.50 4.70
C CYS A 90 10.46 -0.68 3.80
N ASN A 91 10.23 -1.91 4.27
CA ASN A 91 10.50 -3.11 3.48
C ASN A 91 9.44 -3.26 2.36
N LEU A 92 9.53 -2.41 1.32
CA LEU A 92 8.58 -2.29 0.22
C LEU A 92 8.40 -3.58 -0.59
N ASP A 93 9.35 -4.50 -0.48
CA ASP A 93 9.35 -5.79 -1.17
C ASP A 93 8.99 -6.96 -0.23
N TYR A 94 8.68 -6.69 1.04
CA TYR A 94 8.25 -7.72 1.99
C TYR A 94 6.98 -8.45 1.50
N ILE A 95 6.02 -7.66 1.04
CA ILE A 95 4.82 -8.19 0.38
C ILE A 95 5.14 -8.22 -1.11
N HIS A 96 5.17 -9.42 -1.69
CA HIS A 96 5.36 -9.56 -3.12
C HIS A 96 4.29 -8.77 -3.89
N THR A 97 4.68 -8.03 -4.94
CA THR A 97 3.77 -7.08 -5.62
C THR A 97 2.50 -7.73 -6.15
N ALA A 98 2.52 -9.02 -6.53
CA ALA A 98 1.29 -9.72 -6.94
C ALA A 98 0.27 -9.86 -5.78
N HIS A 99 0.74 -10.01 -4.54
CA HIS A 99 -0.16 -10.03 -3.38
C HIS A 99 -0.67 -8.63 -3.05
N ILE A 100 0.14 -7.60 -3.31
CA ILE A 100 -0.32 -6.20 -3.24
C ILE A 100 -1.45 -5.98 -4.27
N ASP A 101 -1.30 -6.45 -5.50
CA ASP A 101 -2.35 -6.36 -6.53
C ASP A 101 -3.64 -7.09 -6.12
N ASN A 102 -3.53 -8.28 -5.53
CA ASN A 102 -4.66 -9.00 -4.95
C ASN A 102 -5.38 -8.18 -3.87
N MET A 103 -4.64 -7.54 -2.96
CA MET A 103 -5.23 -6.66 -1.94
C MET A 103 -5.87 -5.41 -2.54
N ILE A 104 -5.25 -4.78 -3.56
CA ILE A 104 -5.82 -3.60 -4.23
C ILE A 104 -7.18 -3.93 -4.84
N THR A 105 -7.35 -5.14 -5.38
CA THR A 105 -8.62 -5.63 -5.94
C THR A 105 -9.74 -5.54 -4.91
N GLU A 106 -9.45 -5.85 -3.64
CA GLU A 106 -10.41 -5.89 -2.53
C GLU A 106 -10.67 -4.53 -1.87
N LEU A 107 -9.91 -3.48 -2.22
CA LEU A 107 -10.15 -2.14 -1.66
C LEU A 107 -11.52 -1.58 -2.04
N GLU A 108 -12.12 -0.77 -1.18
CA GLU A 108 -13.30 0.04 -1.46
C GLU A 108 -12.83 1.49 -1.70
N VAL A 109 -12.75 1.90 -2.98
CA VAL A 109 -12.18 3.17 -3.44
C VAL A 109 -13.24 4.00 -4.14
#